data_AF-A0AAJ2B828-F1
#
_entry.id   AF-A0AAJ2B828-F1
#
_cell.length_a   1.000
_cell.length_b   1.000
_cell.length_c   1.000
_cell.angle_alpha   90.00
_cell.angle_beta   90.00
_cell.angle_gamma   90.00
#
_symmetry.space_group_name_H-M   'P 1'
#
loop_
_entity.id
_entity.type
_entity.pdbx_description
1 polymer ?
#
loop_
_entity_poly.entity_id
_entity_poly.type
_entity_poly.pdbx_seq_one_letter_code
_entity_poly.pdbx_strand_id
1 'polypeptide(L)'
;MIDRSHKLAVERQAKLLGVSRGSVCYLPGPVPDGDLALMRRIDELHLDFPFAGSRMLQGLLRGEGLEIGWLRVAALKKKMGIEAICRHLNTAKPVPGHEIDPYLLRKLEVTRPN
;
A
#
# COMPACT_ATOMS: atom_id res chain seq x y z
N MET A 1 16.15 -22.09 -3.72
CA MET A 1 17.07 -21.26 -2.91
C MET A 1 18.21 -20.81 -3.81
N ILE A 2 18.61 -19.53 -3.78
CA ILE A 2 19.68 -18.98 -4.62
C ILE A 2 20.96 -18.89 -3.79
N ASP A 3 22.06 -19.41 -4.34
CA ASP A 3 23.37 -19.43 -3.69
C ASP A 3 24.42 -18.75 -4.57
N ARG A 4 25.07 -17.70 -4.06
CA ARG A 4 26.09 -16.93 -4.79
C ARG A 4 27.42 -17.68 -4.91
N SER A 5 27.66 -18.69 -4.07
CA SER A 5 28.88 -19.51 -4.07
C SER A 5 28.75 -20.77 -4.95
N HIS A 6 27.57 -21.02 -5.53
CA HIS A 6 27.31 -22.18 -6.37
C HIS A 6 28.00 -22.05 -7.74
N LYS A 7 28.32 -23.19 -8.38
CA LYS A 7 28.93 -23.24 -9.73
C LYS A 7 28.08 -22.62 -10.85
N LEU A 8 26.78 -22.41 -10.60
CA LEU A 8 25.86 -21.83 -11.56
C LEU A 8 25.78 -20.32 -11.32
N ALA A 9 25.86 -19.52 -12.38
CA ALA A 9 25.64 -18.08 -12.26
C ALA A 9 24.26 -17.78 -11.65
N VAL A 10 24.17 -16.72 -10.84
CA VAL A 10 22.93 -16.25 -10.19
C VAL A 10 21.80 -16.06 -11.20
N GLU A 11 22.12 -15.63 -12.42
CA GLU A 11 21.17 -15.48 -13.51
C GLU A 11 20.54 -16.81 -13.94
N ARG A 12 21.36 -17.88 -14.05
CA ARG A 12 20.87 -19.21 -14.38
C ARG A 12 20.01 -19.78 -13.26
N GLN A 13 20.41 -19.57 -12.01
CA GLN A 13 19.61 -19.98 -10.85
C GLN A 13 18.26 -19.25 -10.79
N ALA A 14 18.26 -17.93 -11.03
CA ALA A 14 17.04 -17.12 -11.08
C ALA A 14 16.10 -17.61 -12.19
N LYS A 15 16.66 -17.89 -13.39
CA LYS A 15 15.90 -18.44 -14.52
C LYS A 15 15.29 -19.82 -14.21
N LEU A 16 16.05 -20.72 -13.58
CA LEU A 16 15.57 -22.05 -13.19
C LEU A 16 14.45 -21.98 -12.14
N LEU A 17 14.50 -20.98 -11.26
CA LEU A 17 13.49 -20.74 -10.22
C LEU A 17 12.30 -19.89 -10.70
N GLY A 18 12.31 -19.42 -11.96
CA GLY A 18 11.25 -18.57 -12.50
C GLY A 18 11.17 -17.17 -11.89
N VAL A 19 12.26 -16.67 -11.28
CA VAL A 19 12.32 -15.34 -10.66
C VAL A 19 13.20 -14.39 -11.46
N SER A 20 12.87 -13.09 -11.43
CA SER A 20 13.68 -12.07 -12.09
C SER A 20 15.04 -11.92 -11.41
N ARG A 21 16.13 -11.89 -12.18
CA ARG A 21 17.48 -11.60 -11.68
C ARG A 21 17.54 -10.32 -10.82
N GLY A 22 16.79 -9.29 -11.20
CA GLY A 22 16.76 -8.02 -10.47
C GLY A 22 16.25 -8.16 -9.03
N SER A 23 15.24 -9.02 -8.82
CA SER A 23 14.70 -9.30 -7.48
C SER A 23 15.70 -10.02 -6.56
N VAL A 24 16.63 -10.77 -7.16
CA VAL A 24 17.67 -11.53 -6.47
C VAL A 24 18.86 -10.65 -6.08
N CYS A 25 19.17 -9.67 -6.93
CA CYS A 25 20.25 -8.73 -6.70
C CYS A 25 19.85 -7.59 -5.76
N TYR A 26 18.56 -7.24 -5.70
CA TYR A 26 18.07 -6.17 -4.84
C TYR A 26 18.13 -6.58 -3.37
N LEU A 27 18.91 -5.86 -2.60
CA LEU A 27 18.87 -5.90 -1.14
C LEU A 27 18.15 -4.63 -0.66
N PRO A 28 17.03 -4.75 0.07
CA PRO A 28 16.36 -3.58 0.62
C PRO A 28 17.33 -2.86 1.56
N GLY A 29 17.62 -1.60 1.26
CA GLY A 29 18.46 -0.77 2.11
C GLY A 29 17.78 -0.47 3.45
N PRO A 30 18.56 -0.25 4.53
CA PRO A 30 18.01 0.18 5.80
C PRO A 30 17.28 1.51 5.65
N VAL A 31 16.26 1.72 6.49
CA VAL A 31 15.56 3.01 6.55
C VAL A 31 16.51 4.04 7.19
N PRO A 32 16.70 5.23 6.58
CA PRO A 32 17.54 6.25 7.18
C PRO A 32 16.95 6.74 8.51
N ASP A 33 17.80 7.12 9.46
CA ASP A 33 17.38 7.46 10.84
C ASP A 33 16.33 8.58 10.89
N GLY A 34 16.45 9.58 9.99
CA GLY A 34 15.46 10.65 9.88
C GLY A 34 14.08 10.16 9.44
N ASP A 35 14.03 9.16 8.57
CA ASP A 35 12.75 8.54 8.17
C ASP A 35 12.21 7.65 9.30
N LEU A 36 13.07 6.98 10.09
CA LEU A 36 12.62 6.21 11.25
C LEU A 36 11.97 7.09 12.32
N ALA A 37 12.57 8.24 12.64
CA ALA A 37 11.98 9.20 13.59
C ALA A 37 10.62 9.71 13.08
N LEU A 38 10.54 10.01 11.78
CA LEU A 38 9.30 10.45 11.16
C LEU A 38 8.24 9.34 11.13
N MET A 39 8.63 8.09 10.85
CA MET A 39 7.73 6.93 10.89
C MET A 39 7.14 6.74 12.29
N ARG A 40 7.95 6.87 13.35
CA ARG A 40 7.46 6.82 14.74
C ARG A 40 6.43 7.92 15.01
N ARG A 41 6.71 9.14 14.57
CA ARG A 41 5.76 10.26 14.78
C ARG A 41 4.46 10.06 13.99
N ILE A 42 4.54 9.55 12.77
CA ILE A 42 3.36 9.20 11.96
C ILE A 42 2.53 8.11 12.63
N ASP A 43 3.18 7.11 13.26
CA ASP A 43 2.50 6.04 13.99
C ASP A 43 1.72 6.59 15.19
N GLU A 44 2.35 7.43 16.01
CA GLU A 44 1.70 8.12 17.14
C GLU A 44 0.48 8.93 16.67
N LEU A 45 0.66 9.77 15.64
CA LEU A 45 -0.44 10.56 15.08
C LEU A 45 -1.54 9.70 14.47
N HIS A 46 -1.23 8.49 13.99
CA HIS A 46 -2.23 7.57 13.48
C HIS A 46 -3.07 6.93 14.59
N LEU A 47 -2.46 6.66 15.75
CA LEU A 47 -3.17 6.18 16.94
C LEU A 47 -4.13 7.25 17.47
N ASP A 48 -3.70 8.51 17.52
CA ASP A 48 -4.52 9.63 17.96
C ASP A 48 -5.61 10.00 16.93
N PHE A 49 -5.24 9.98 15.64
CA PHE A 49 -6.08 10.42 14.53
C PHE A 49 -6.15 9.34 13.43
N PRO A 50 -6.88 8.23 13.64
CA PRO A 50 -6.92 7.11 12.69
C PRO A 50 -7.50 7.49 11.32
N PHE A 51 -8.31 8.55 11.25
CA PHE A 51 -8.87 9.08 10.01
C PHE A 51 -7.91 10.01 9.24
N ALA A 52 -6.75 10.35 9.80
CA ALA A 52 -5.83 11.30 9.19
C ALA A 52 -5.09 10.69 7.98
N GLY A 53 -5.46 11.17 6.79
CA GLY A 53 -4.73 10.92 5.55
C GLY A 53 -3.42 11.71 5.46
N SER A 54 -2.61 11.45 4.43
CA SER A 54 -1.27 12.07 4.29
C SER A 54 -1.29 13.60 4.24
N ARG A 55 -2.36 14.21 3.68
CA ARG A 55 -2.53 15.67 3.66
C ARG A 55 -2.80 16.25 5.05
N MET A 56 -3.60 15.57 5.86
CA MET A 56 -3.91 16.02 7.22
C MET A 56 -2.69 15.85 8.12
N LEU A 57 -2.01 14.70 8.03
CA LEU A 57 -0.77 14.44 8.74
C LEU A 57 0.34 15.44 8.38
N GLN A 58 0.44 15.84 7.11
CA GLN A 58 1.33 16.93 6.72
C GLN A 58 1.04 18.22 7.50
N GLY A 59 -0.23 18.60 7.64
CA GLY A 59 -0.62 19.79 8.40
C GLY A 59 -0.28 19.68 9.88
N LEU A 60 -0.50 18.51 10.49
CA LEU A 60 -0.16 18.25 11.89
C LEU A 60 1.36 18.34 12.12
N LEU A 61 2.14 17.67 11.26
CA LEU A 61 3.60 17.70 11.30
C LEU A 61 4.14 19.12 11.07
N ARG A 62 3.54 19.89 10.15
CA ARG A 62 3.87 21.31 9.95
C ARG A 62 3.58 22.14 11.20
N GLY A 63 2.47 21.87 11.89
CA GLY A 63 2.14 22.51 13.18
C GLY A 63 3.17 22.23 14.28
N GLU A 64 3.87 21.10 14.20
CA GLU A 64 4.99 20.72 15.08
C GLU A 64 6.35 21.28 14.62
N GLY A 65 6.38 22.07 13.53
CA GLY A 65 7.60 22.64 12.96
C GLY A 65 8.34 21.73 11.97
N LEU A 66 7.77 20.58 11.60
CA LEU A 66 8.33 19.67 10.62
C LEU A 66 7.79 19.97 9.21
N GLU A 67 8.58 20.71 8.41
CA GLU A 67 8.26 21.01 7.01
C GLU A 67 8.54 19.79 6.12
N ILE A 68 7.51 18.95 5.93
CA ILE A 68 7.60 17.72 5.13
C ILE A 68 6.54 17.74 4.02
N GLY A 69 6.90 17.26 2.83
CA GLY A 69 5.96 17.10 1.71
C GLY A 69 4.99 15.93 1.91
N TRP A 70 3.72 16.13 1.54
CA TRP A 70 2.68 15.08 1.64
C TRP A 70 3.02 13.78 0.90
N LEU A 71 3.76 13.85 -0.22
CA LEU A 71 4.23 12.67 -0.96
C LEU A 71 5.19 11.80 -0.12
N ARG A 72 6.05 12.44 0.69
CA ARG A 72 6.97 11.73 1.58
C ARG A 72 6.19 11.04 2.69
N VAL A 73 5.23 11.73 3.31
CA VAL A 73 4.31 11.14 4.30
C VAL A 73 3.56 9.95 3.69
N ALA A 74 3.03 10.09 2.48
CA ALA A 74 2.32 9.01 1.79
C ALA A 74 3.21 7.79 1.50
N ALA A 75 4.45 8.02 1.05
CA ALA A 75 5.41 6.94 0.82
C ALA A 75 5.75 6.19 2.12
N LEU A 76 5.95 6.92 3.23
CA LEU A 76 6.24 6.32 4.52
C LEU A 76 5.05 5.55 5.09
N LYS A 77 3.83 6.11 5.04
CA LYS A 77 2.61 5.37 5.39
C LYS A 77 2.48 4.06 4.62
N LYS A 78 2.69 4.11 3.30
CA LYS A 78 2.66 2.93 2.44
C LYS A 78 3.74 1.91 2.85
N LYS A 79 4.95 2.37 3.19
CA LYS A 79 6.03 1.50 3.69
C LYS A 79 5.71 0.87 5.05
N MET A 80 4.98 1.58 5.91
CA MET A 80 4.52 1.10 7.22
C MET A 80 3.28 0.20 7.14
N GLY A 81 2.55 0.19 6.02
CA GLY A 81 1.26 -0.49 5.91
C GLY A 81 0.13 0.20 6.66
N ILE A 82 0.24 1.51 6.89
CA ILE A 82 -0.75 2.31 7.61
C ILE A 82 -1.64 3.05 6.62
N GLU A 83 -2.96 2.91 6.77
CA GLU A 83 -3.96 3.60 5.97
C GLU A 83 -4.90 4.41 6.84
N ALA A 84 -5.44 5.50 6.29
CA ALA A 84 -6.43 6.28 7.02
C ALA A 84 -7.76 5.53 7.04
N ILE A 85 -8.36 5.40 8.22
CA ILE A 85 -9.69 4.82 8.38
C ILE A 85 -10.71 5.84 7.93
N CYS A 86 -11.20 5.69 6.70
CA CYS A 86 -12.26 6.51 6.14
C CYS A 86 -13.45 5.65 5.70
N ARG A 87 -14.64 6.24 5.71
CA ARG A 87 -15.81 5.59 5.12
C ARG A 87 -15.55 5.45 3.62
N HIS A 88 -15.63 4.22 3.12
CA HIS A 88 -15.59 4.00 1.69
C HIS A 88 -16.74 4.77 1.02
N LEU A 89 -16.49 5.29 -0.18
CA LEU A 89 -17.52 5.94 -0.97
C LEU A 89 -18.66 4.93 -1.18
N ASN A 90 -19.90 5.33 -0.93
CA ASN A 90 -21.04 4.45 -1.14
C ASN A 90 -21.35 4.35 -2.64
N THR A 91 -20.62 3.48 -3.35
CA THR A 91 -20.80 3.19 -4.77
C THR A 91 -22.11 2.48 -5.08
N ALA A 92 -22.78 1.92 -4.07
CA ALA A 92 -24.10 1.31 -4.24
C ALA A 92 -25.23 2.34 -4.36
N LYS A 93 -25.00 3.61 -3.96
CA LYS A 93 -25.98 4.67 -4.19
C LYS A 93 -25.80 5.25 -5.59
N PRO A 94 -26.81 5.14 -6.46
CA PRO A 94 -26.74 5.75 -7.78
C PRO A 94 -26.69 7.28 -7.63
N VAL A 95 -25.92 7.93 -8.51
CA VAL A 95 -25.94 9.38 -8.67
C VAL A 95 -27.31 9.78 -9.23
N PRO A 96 -27.91 10.91 -8.79
CA PRO A 96 -29.18 11.38 -9.33
C PRO A 96 -29.14 11.46 -10.86
N GLY A 97 -30.06 10.79 -11.54
CA GLY A 97 -30.14 10.73 -13.00
C GLY A 97 -29.60 9.45 -13.65
N HIS A 98 -28.99 8.53 -12.89
CA HIS A 98 -28.64 7.20 -13.40
C HIS A 98 -29.78 6.20 -13.14
N GLU A 99 -30.15 5.47 -14.18
CA GLU A 99 -31.11 4.36 -14.08
C GLU A 99 -30.45 3.19 -13.32
N ILE A 100 -31.22 2.54 -12.45
CA ILE A 100 -30.75 1.37 -11.70
C ILE A 100 -30.99 0.14 -12.57
N ASP A 101 -29.94 -0.37 -13.19
CA ASP A 101 -30.02 -1.62 -13.95
C ASP A 101 -30.28 -2.82 -13.01
N PRO A 102 -31.33 -3.64 -13.26
CA PRO A 102 -31.61 -4.80 -12.43
C PRO A 102 -30.54 -5.88 -12.63
N TYR A 103 -30.03 -6.45 -11.52
CA TYR A 103 -29.16 -7.63 -11.59
C TYR A 103 -29.95 -8.87 -12.03
N LEU A 104 -29.93 -9.18 -13.33
CA LEU A 104 -30.78 -10.19 -13.95
C LEU A 104 -30.50 -11.63 -13.45
N LEU A 105 -29.33 -11.88 -12.86
CA LEU A 105 -28.96 -13.19 -12.32
C LEU A 105 -29.45 -13.42 -10.87
N ARG A 106 -30.04 -12.41 -10.21
CA ARG A 106 -30.38 -12.47 -8.77
C ARG A 106 -31.35 -13.59 -8.39
N LYS A 107 -32.17 -14.07 -9.34
CA LYS A 107 -33.18 -15.11 -9.14
C LYS A 107 -33.02 -16.30 -10.08
N LEU A 108 -31.88 -16.40 -10.76
CA LEU A 108 -31.62 -17.49 -11.69
C LEU A 108 -31.08 -18.70 -10.90
N GLU A 109 -31.75 -19.85 -11.00
CA GLU A 109 -31.24 -21.09 -10.41
C GLU A 109 -30.00 -21.58 -11.17
N VAL A 110 -28.89 -21.79 -10.45
CA VAL A 110 -27.67 -22.36 -11.02
C VAL A 110 -27.76 -23.88 -10.94
N THR A 111 -28.25 -24.50 -12.01
CA THR A 111 -28.54 -25.94 -12.07
C THR A 111 -27.37 -26.80 -12.53
N ARG A 112 -26.24 -26.18 -12.95
CA ARG A 112 -25.01 -26.90 -13.31
C ARG A 112 -23.75 -26.07 -13.03
N PRO A 113 -22.64 -26.71 -12.65
CA PRO A 113 -21.33 -26.06 -12.69
C PRO A 113 -20.90 -25.86 -14.16
N ASN A 114 -20.14 -24.79 -14.40
CA ASN A 114 -19.36 -24.62 -15.63
C ASN A 114 -17.96 -25.20 -15.44
#